data_AF-A0A2D9CKW3-F1
#
_entry.id   AF-A0A2D9CKW3-F1
#
_cell.length_a   1.000
_cell.length_b   1.000
_cell.length_c   1.000
_cell.angle_alpha   90.00
_cell.angle_beta   90.00
_cell.angle_gamma   90.00
#
_symmetry.space_group_name_H-M   'P 1'
#
loop_
_entity.id
_entity.type
_entity.pdbx_description
1 polymer ?
#
loop_
_entity_poly.entity_id
_entity_poly.type
_entity_poly.pdbx_seq_one_letter_code
_entity_poly.pdbx_strand_id
1 'polypeptide(L)'
;MNSIYIPKNLDQAKEIATLLDNRNPSDLLKVHAAYGGHFGFDMGLVSTQAYCLKGKPSLGADAMSGICRRSGLVRYMKIVSWDTTHCTMHFTRSDEPADIIHEFTYTVEMAKAQGLTNNRNWRQMPLQMVRSRVLTMGLRATYPDAVSGIYSADEIADNTEMSDDERAIISADSLGVELRAPQQSRAPSSAPYQKKVTSRPPQPVEPVDLPEPPQLKAEPLYEFTNESDFWGIVEDHNINKEEVNSVAKRQGEQIADMNSDELEAFFYKYVIHRTVRQSWSHVEQWWKDPREDFILKTHDAMALEYPIIEDAPPSFYGPRLHEPAFVEALRQACSMNEKHKAECQRVIRYMRSDDWSKYYELVELAKT
;
A
#
# COMPACT_ATOMS: atom_id res chain seq x y z
N MET A 1 -1.43 29.73 7.30
CA MET A 1 -1.66 29.55 8.75
C MET A 1 -0.50 28.73 9.30
N ASN A 2 0.07 29.11 10.44
CA ASN A 2 1.02 28.23 11.12
C ASN A 2 0.25 27.06 11.72
N SER A 3 0.77 25.85 11.58
CA SER A 3 0.15 24.65 12.14
C SER A 3 0.00 24.75 13.65
N ILE A 4 -1.11 24.22 14.16
CA ILE A 4 -1.40 24.16 15.61
C ILE A 4 -0.46 23.22 16.36
N TYR A 5 0.27 22.36 15.65
CA TYR A 5 1.20 21.39 16.22
C TYR A 5 2.65 21.87 16.28
N ILE A 6 2.91 23.16 16.07
CA ILE A 6 4.23 23.76 16.25
C ILE A 6 4.34 24.30 17.69
N PRO A 7 5.12 23.64 18.58
CA PRO A 7 5.26 24.08 19.97
C PRO A 7 6.09 25.37 20.06
N LYS A 8 5.69 26.28 20.96
CA LYS A 8 6.41 27.52 21.27
C LYS A 8 7.43 27.36 22.41
N ASN A 9 7.26 26.35 23.24
CA ASN A 9 8.14 26.03 24.36
C ASN A 9 8.07 24.53 24.69
N LEU A 10 8.95 24.07 25.58
CA LEU A 10 9.05 22.65 25.94
C LEU A 10 7.79 22.10 26.61
N ASP A 11 7.07 22.91 27.40
CA ASP A 11 5.87 22.43 28.08
C ASP A 11 4.72 22.23 27.08
N GLN A 12 4.53 23.16 26.16
CA GLN A 12 3.60 22.98 25.03
C GLN A 12 4.01 21.77 24.16
N ALA A 13 5.31 21.53 23.96
CA ALA A 13 5.78 20.36 23.23
C ALA A 13 5.36 19.06 23.93
N LYS A 14 5.48 18.98 25.27
CA LYS A 14 5.04 17.82 26.06
C LYS A 14 3.53 17.61 25.97
N GLU A 15 2.75 18.69 25.99
CA GLU A 15 1.29 18.63 25.84
C GLU A 15 0.90 18.08 24.47
N ILE A 16 1.47 18.63 23.39
CA ILE A 16 1.22 18.15 22.02
C ILE A 16 1.67 16.70 21.87
N ALA A 17 2.85 16.33 22.39
CA ALA A 17 3.33 14.95 22.31
C ALA A 17 2.39 13.96 23.01
N THR A 18 1.86 14.35 24.17
CA THR A 18 0.89 13.54 24.94
C THR A 18 -0.44 13.42 24.21
N LEU A 19 -0.85 14.46 23.48
CA LEU A 19 -2.06 14.45 22.66
C LEU A 19 -1.91 13.52 21.44
N LEU A 20 -0.76 13.57 20.77
CA LEU A 20 -0.53 12.83 19.52
C LEU A 20 -0.13 11.37 19.76
N ASP A 21 0.61 11.07 20.83
CA ASP A 21 0.97 9.72 21.24
C ASP A 21 0.85 9.60 22.76
N ASN A 22 -0.32 9.16 23.22
CA ASN A 22 -0.59 8.96 24.64
C ASN A 22 0.15 7.74 25.24
N ARG A 23 0.72 6.86 24.40
CA ARG A 23 1.45 5.66 24.86
C ARG A 23 2.91 5.99 25.11
N ASN A 24 3.56 6.69 24.17
CA ASN A 24 4.99 6.99 24.24
C ASN A 24 5.33 8.46 23.92
N PRO A 25 4.78 9.44 24.66
CA PRO A 25 4.99 10.86 24.36
C PRO A 25 6.46 11.31 24.47
N SER A 26 7.24 10.67 25.35
CA SER A 26 8.67 10.93 25.48
C SER A 26 9.46 10.58 24.21
N ASP A 27 9.03 9.54 23.51
CA ASP A 27 9.67 9.10 22.28
C ASP A 27 9.33 10.02 21.11
N LEU A 28 8.08 10.50 21.03
CA LEU A 28 7.68 11.55 20.09
C LEU A 28 8.47 12.85 20.32
N LEU A 29 8.71 13.24 21.57
CA LEU A 29 9.57 14.39 21.89
C LEU A 29 11.01 14.19 21.41
N LYS A 30 11.59 12.99 21.55
CA LYS A 30 12.95 12.71 21.07
C LYS A 30 13.05 12.83 19.55
N VAL A 31 12.10 12.26 18.81
CA VAL A 31 12.13 12.34 17.35
C VAL A 31 11.81 13.74 16.84
N HIS A 32 10.97 14.51 17.54
CA HIS A 32 10.73 15.92 17.24
C HIS A 32 11.98 16.76 17.49
N ALA A 33 12.68 16.53 18.60
CA ALA A 33 13.95 17.20 18.86
C ALA A 33 15.02 16.85 17.82
N ALA A 34 15.06 15.60 17.36
CA ALA A 34 16.04 15.14 16.38
C ALA A 34 15.75 15.64 14.95
N TYR A 35 14.49 15.57 14.51
CA TYR A 35 14.13 15.75 13.09
C TYR A 35 13.11 16.87 12.84
N GLY A 36 12.58 17.53 13.87
CA GLY A 36 11.55 18.55 13.74
C GLY A 36 11.92 19.66 12.75
N GLY A 37 13.20 20.06 12.69
CA GLY A 37 13.66 21.06 11.72
C GLY A 37 13.38 20.69 10.25
N HIS A 38 13.40 19.40 9.90
CA HIS A 38 13.09 18.92 8.55
C HIS A 38 11.61 19.03 8.17
N PHE A 39 10.74 19.24 9.17
CA PHE A 39 9.29 19.28 9.04
C PHE A 39 8.72 20.61 9.57
N GLY A 40 9.52 21.68 9.57
CA GLY A 40 9.07 23.00 10.03
C GLY A 40 8.67 23.05 11.51
N PHE A 41 9.25 22.15 12.31
CA PHE A 41 8.94 21.93 13.72
C PHE A 41 7.49 21.54 14.02
N ASP A 42 6.73 21.10 13.00
CA ASP A 42 5.39 20.56 13.17
C ASP A 42 5.47 19.13 13.75
N MET A 43 4.98 18.96 14.98
CA MET A 43 5.02 17.67 15.66
C MET A 43 4.05 16.64 15.07
N GLY A 44 2.95 17.07 14.45
CA GLY A 44 2.02 16.18 13.76
C GLY A 44 2.62 15.63 12.46
N LEU A 45 3.41 16.43 11.74
CA LEU A 45 4.17 15.90 10.61
C LEU A 45 5.24 14.92 11.08
N VAL A 46 6.01 15.27 12.13
CA VAL A 46 7.03 14.37 12.70
C VAL A 46 6.43 13.03 13.11
N SER A 47 5.28 13.01 13.79
CA SER A 47 4.68 11.78 14.32
C SER A 47 4.32 10.77 13.22
N THR A 48 4.11 11.21 11.98
CA THR A 48 3.78 10.34 10.84
C THR A 48 5.01 9.89 10.04
N GLN A 49 6.19 10.46 10.29
CA GLN A 49 7.38 10.26 9.46
C GLN A 49 8.56 9.70 10.25
N ALA A 50 8.52 9.80 11.58
CA ALA A 50 9.65 9.53 12.47
C ALA A 50 9.30 8.51 13.55
N TYR A 51 10.30 7.71 13.90
CA TYR A 51 10.16 6.56 14.77
C TYR A 51 11.24 6.56 15.84
N CYS A 52 10.89 6.25 17.09
CA CYS A 52 11.86 6.06 18.16
C CYS A 52 11.91 4.58 18.52
N LEU A 53 13.00 3.90 18.19
CA LEU A 53 13.16 2.47 18.45
C LEU A 53 14.22 2.27 19.53
N LYS A 54 13.79 1.82 20.72
CA LYS A 54 14.66 1.69 21.91
C LYS A 54 15.47 2.97 22.19
N GLY A 55 14.82 4.13 22.07
CA GLY A 55 15.44 5.43 22.30
C GLY A 55 16.29 5.96 21.14
N LYS A 56 16.36 5.27 20.01
CA LYS A 56 17.06 5.72 18.79
C LYS A 56 16.07 6.37 17.81
N PRO A 57 16.19 7.67 17.53
CA PRO A 57 15.40 8.33 16.51
C PRO A 57 15.74 7.83 15.11
N SER A 58 14.74 7.60 14.29
CA SER A 58 14.86 7.21 12.88
C SER A 58 13.73 7.81 12.04
N LEU A 59 13.84 7.75 10.72
CA LEU A 59 12.83 8.23 9.78
C LEU A 59 12.33 7.09 8.86
N GLY A 60 11.16 7.23 8.27
CA GLY A 60 10.80 6.39 7.12
C GLY A 60 11.77 6.61 5.95
N ALA A 61 12.03 5.59 5.13
CA ALA A 61 12.92 5.71 3.97
C ALA A 61 12.41 6.79 2.97
N ASP A 62 11.10 6.88 2.78
CA ASP A 62 10.48 7.90 1.93
C ASP A 62 10.54 9.30 2.56
N ALA A 63 10.48 9.41 3.89
CA ALA A 63 10.68 10.69 4.59
C ALA A 63 12.10 11.24 4.33
N MET A 64 13.12 10.37 4.34
CA MET A 64 14.50 10.74 3.97
C MET A 64 14.57 11.25 2.52
N SER A 65 13.91 10.56 1.58
CA SER A 65 13.82 11.02 0.18
C SER A 65 13.17 12.41 0.07
N GLY A 66 12.09 12.63 0.82
CA GLY A 66 11.42 13.92 0.92
C GLY A 66 12.33 15.03 1.46
N ILE A 67 13.18 14.73 2.45
CA ILE A 67 14.17 15.68 2.97
C ILE A 67 15.17 16.08 1.89
N CYS A 68 15.74 15.10 1.17
CA CYS A 68 16.66 15.39 0.07
C CYS A 68 15.99 16.21 -1.03
N ARG A 69 14.72 15.94 -1.36
CA ARG A 69 14.00 16.76 -2.36
C ARG A 69 13.80 18.20 -1.88
N ARG A 70 13.46 18.38 -0.61
CA ARG A 70 13.26 19.72 0.00
C ARG A 70 14.55 20.53 0.13
N SER A 71 15.73 19.89 0.16
CA SER A 71 17.00 20.62 0.19
C SER A 71 17.32 21.34 -1.11
N GLY A 72 16.61 21.04 -2.20
CA GLY A 72 16.86 21.60 -3.54
C GLY A 72 18.01 20.92 -4.29
N LEU A 73 18.69 19.97 -3.65
CA LEU A 73 19.83 19.26 -4.22
C LEU A 73 19.42 18.18 -5.23
N VAL A 74 18.16 17.77 -5.26
CA VAL A 74 17.70 16.68 -6.11
C VAL A 74 17.20 17.23 -7.44
N ARG A 75 17.81 16.80 -8.55
CA ARG A 75 17.25 17.03 -9.88
C ARG A 75 16.20 15.96 -10.21
N TYR A 76 16.58 14.69 -10.12
CA TYR A 76 15.65 13.57 -10.13
C TYR A 76 16.19 12.37 -9.34
N MET A 77 15.25 11.52 -8.90
CA MET A 77 15.51 10.15 -8.48
C MET A 77 14.55 9.25 -9.24
N LYS A 78 15.05 8.12 -9.77
CA LYS A 78 14.26 7.23 -10.61
C LYS A 78 14.61 5.77 -10.34
N ILE A 79 13.60 4.91 -10.26
CA ILE A 79 13.78 3.46 -10.30
C ILE A 79 14.05 3.04 -11.76
N VAL A 80 15.15 2.33 -11.98
CA VAL A 80 15.61 1.86 -13.29
C VAL A 80 15.11 0.45 -13.56
N SER A 81 15.28 -0.44 -12.57
CA SER A 81 14.79 -1.81 -12.59
C SER A 81 14.38 -2.19 -11.17
N TRP A 82 13.31 -2.98 -11.04
CA TRP A 82 12.80 -3.38 -9.74
C TRP A 82 11.97 -4.65 -9.83
N ASP A 83 12.40 -5.67 -9.11
CA ASP A 83 11.68 -6.91 -8.87
C ASP A 83 12.02 -7.44 -7.46
N THR A 84 11.58 -8.64 -7.11
CA THR A 84 11.80 -9.23 -5.78
C THR A 84 13.25 -9.62 -5.50
N THR A 85 14.11 -9.64 -6.53
CA THR A 85 15.52 -10.03 -6.44
C THR A 85 16.45 -8.82 -6.39
N HIS A 86 16.08 -7.70 -6.99
CA HIS A 86 16.91 -6.49 -6.98
C HIS A 86 16.11 -5.20 -7.19
N CYS A 87 16.70 -4.08 -6.78
CA CYS A 87 16.26 -2.75 -7.16
C CYS A 87 17.47 -1.89 -7.54
N THR A 88 17.39 -1.24 -8.70
CA THR A 88 18.40 -0.28 -9.19
C THR A 88 17.76 1.10 -9.27
N MET A 89 18.43 2.11 -8.72
CA MET A 89 17.97 3.50 -8.73
C MET A 89 19.04 4.46 -9.20
N HIS A 90 18.61 5.46 -9.97
CA HIS A 90 19.39 6.64 -10.34
C HIS A 90 19.09 7.79 -9.38
N PHE A 91 20.15 8.48 -8.95
CA PHE A 91 20.11 9.70 -8.17
C PHE A 91 20.97 10.76 -8.86
N THR A 92 20.48 11.99 -8.90
CA THR A 92 21.20 13.09 -9.56
C THR A 92 21.12 14.35 -8.72
N ARG A 93 22.25 15.06 -8.64
CA ARG A 93 22.29 16.33 -7.94
C ARG A 93 22.04 17.53 -8.86
N SER A 94 21.43 18.57 -8.32
CA SER A 94 21.21 19.85 -8.99
C SER A 94 22.50 20.67 -9.14
N ASP A 95 23.49 20.43 -8.27
CA ASP A 95 24.78 21.12 -8.22
C ASP A 95 25.93 20.36 -8.90
N GLU A 96 25.63 19.21 -9.53
CA GLU A 96 26.58 18.44 -10.35
C GLU A 96 26.29 18.60 -11.85
N PRO A 97 27.29 18.38 -12.73
CA PRO A 97 27.10 18.31 -14.17
C PRO A 97 25.94 17.40 -14.61
N ALA A 98 25.34 17.70 -15.77
CA ALA A 98 24.09 17.08 -16.19
C ALA A 98 24.22 15.57 -16.47
N ASP A 99 25.41 15.15 -16.88
CA ASP A 99 25.84 13.82 -17.25
C ASP A 99 26.24 12.94 -16.06
N ILE A 100 26.40 13.50 -14.86
CA ILE A 100 26.65 12.72 -13.65
C ILE A 100 25.34 12.11 -13.16
N ILE A 101 25.32 10.77 -13.16
CA ILE A 101 24.22 9.96 -12.62
C ILE A 101 24.82 8.97 -11.63
N HIS A 102 24.36 9.03 -10.38
CA HIS A 102 24.73 8.06 -9.35
C HIS A 102 23.76 6.89 -9.42
N GLU A 103 24.26 5.73 -9.87
CA GLU A 103 23.50 4.49 -9.92
C GLU A 103 23.85 3.60 -8.74
N PHE A 104 22.82 3.13 -8.05
CA PHE A 104 22.96 2.18 -6.95
C PHE A 104 22.02 1.01 -7.17
N THR A 105 22.50 -0.19 -6.87
CA THR A 105 21.72 -1.43 -6.90
C THR A 105 21.80 -2.12 -5.56
N TYR A 106 20.66 -2.61 -5.07
CA TYR A 106 20.60 -3.51 -3.93
C TYR A 106 19.95 -4.83 -4.33
N THR A 107 20.60 -5.95 -4.00
CA THR A 107 20.11 -7.29 -4.37
C THR A 107 19.72 -8.13 -3.16
N VAL A 108 18.95 -9.18 -3.41
CA VAL A 108 18.54 -10.15 -2.39
C VAL A 108 19.74 -10.94 -1.87
N GLU A 109 20.82 -11.11 -2.63
CA GLU A 109 22.07 -11.72 -2.16
C GLU A 109 22.74 -10.86 -1.09
N MET A 110 22.74 -9.53 -1.27
CA MET A 110 23.21 -8.59 -0.25
C MET A 110 22.34 -8.70 1.00
N ALA A 111 21.02 -8.80 0.84
CA ALA A 111 20.09 -9.01 1.95
C ALA A 111 20.33 -10.34 2.70
N LYS A 112 20.63 -11.43 1.97
CA LYS A 112 20.99 -12.73 2.56
C LYS A 112 22.27 -12.64 3.38
N ALA A 113 23.30 -11.96 2.86
CA ALA A 113 24.56 -11.75 3.56
C ALA A 113 24.39 -10.95 4.87
N GLN A 114 23.42 -10.03 4.90
CA GLN A 114 23.04 -9.26 6.08
C GLN A 114 22.06 -9.99 7.02
N GLY A 115 21.62 -11.20 6.66
CA GLY A 115 20.64 -11.97 7.43
C GLY A 115 19.19 -11.44 7.34
N LEU A 116 18.92 -10.45 6.50
CA LEU A 116 17.60 -9.82 6.39
C LEU A 116 16.54 -10.77 5.86
N THR A 117 16.92 -11.71 4.99
CA THR A 117 15.99 -12.72 4.45
C THR A 117 15.50 -13.74 5.47
N ASN A 118 16.11 -13.79 6.66
CA ASN A 118 15.60 -14.60 7.77
C ASN A 118 14.45 -13.90 8.51
N ASN A 119 14.41 -12.56 8.46
CA ASN A 119 13.34 -11.77 9.06
C ASN A 119 12.02 -12.08 8.36
N ARG A 120 11.01 -12.50 9.13
CA ARG A 120 9.68 -12.83 8.59
C ARG A 120 9.07 -11.67 7.81
N ASN A 121 9.27 -10.44 8.28
CA ASN A 121 8.81 -9.22 7.64
C ASN A 121 9.30 -9.12 6.18
N TRP A 122 10.61 -9.26 5.97
CA TRP A 122 11.21 -9.14 4.65
C TRP A 122 10.96 -10.33 3.73
N ARG A 123 10.67 -11.51 4.28
CA ARG A 123 10.17 -12.64 3.50
C ARG A 123 8.80 -12.38 2.89
N GLN A 124 7.96 -11.60 3.57
CA GLN A 124 6.62 -11.23 3.09
C GLN A 124 6.66 -10.00 2.17
N MET A 125 7.66 -9.13 2.31
CA MET A 125 7.81 -7.91 1.52
C MET A 125 9.18 -7.78 0.83
N PRO A 126 9.60 -8.77 0.03
CA PRO A 126 10.93 -8.76 -0.59
C PRO A 126 11.11 -7.57 -1.54
N LEU A 127 10.06 -7.22 -2.28
CA LEU A 127 10.05 -6.09 -3.21
C LEU A 127 10.29 -4.75 -2.50
N GLN A 128 9.63 -4.53 -1.35
CA GLN A 128 9.79 -3.31 -0.57
C GLN A 128 11.12 -3.26 0.17
N MET A 129 11.63 -4.42 0.62
CA MET A 129 12.96 -4.52 1.21
C MET A 129 14.02 -3.99 0.26
N VAL A 130 14.09 -4.53 -0.97
CA VAL A 130 15.14 -4.16 -1.91
C VAL A 130 15.03 -2.70 -2.34
N ARG A 131 13.80 -2.17 -2.52
CA ARG A 131 13.55 -0.74 -2.79
C ARG A 131 14.04 0.14 -1.64
N SER A 132 13.66 -0.18 -0.42
CA SER A 132 13.97 0.66 0.75
C SER A 132 15.47 0.69 1.01
N ARG A 133 16.15 -0.44 0.84
CA ARG A 133 17.60 -0.56 1.02
C ARG A 133 18.38 0.22 -0.05
N VAL A 134 18.00 0.12 -1.33
CA VAL A 134 18.66 0.92 -2.37
C VAL A 134 18.37 2.42 -2.19
N LEU A 135 17.17 2.78 -1.75
CA LEU A 135 16.79 4.16 -1.51
C LEU A 135 17.63 4.78 -0.39
N THR A 136 17.67 4.19 0.80
CA THR A 136 18.42 4.76 1.94
C THR A 136 19.93 4.76 1.69
N MET A 137 20.45 3.74 1.02
CA MET A 137 21.86 3.66 0.59
C MET A 137 22.20 4.78 -0.38
N GLY A 138 21.44 4.93 -1.46
CA GLY A 138 21.67 5.95 -2.49
C GLY A 138 21.49 7.37 -1.96
N LEU A 139 20.49 7.60 -1.08
CA LEU A 139 20.27 8.89 -0.45
C LEU A 139 21.46 9.34 0.40
N ARG A 140 22.00 8.45 1.25
CA ARG A 140 23.17 8.78 2.09
C ARG A 140 24.45 8.95 1.29
N ALA A 141 24.62 8.18 0.22
CA ALA A 141 25.79 8.30 -0.65
C ALA A 141 25.76 9.58 -1.51
N THR A 142 24.59 9.96 -2.02
CA THR A 142 24.43 11.08 -2.96
C THR A 142 24.16 12.41 -2.26
N TYR A 143 23.44 12.41 -1.14
CA TYR A 143 23.04 13.61 -0.40
C TYR A 143 23.45 13.55 1.09
N PRO A 144 24.74 13.30 1.41
CA PRO A 144 25.19 13.24 2.80
C PRO A 144 24.95 14.56 3.54
N ASP A 145 24.96 15.68 2.83
CA ASP A 145 24.63 17.01 3.35
C ASP A 145 23.17 17.18 3.80
N ALA A 146 22.24 16.36 3.31
CA ALA A 146 20.83 16.40 3.69
C ALA A 146 20.45 15.35 4.75
N VAL A 147 21.01 14.14 4.66
CA VAL A 147 20.54 12.97 5.45
C VAL A 147 21.66 12.14 6.09
N SER A 148 22.90 12.62 6.13
CA SER A 148 23.97 11.90 6.86
C SER A 148 23.59 11.71 8.33
N GLY A 149 23.92 10.53 8.87
CA GLY A 149 23.59 10.13 10.23
C GLY A 149 22.13 9.74 10.47
N ILE A 150 21.25 9.88 9.47
CA ILE A 150 19.85 9.44 9.56
C ILE A 150 19.74 7.98 9.09
N TYR A 151 19.21 7.14 9.97
CA TYR A 151 18.85 5.76 9.67
C TYR A 151 17.36 5.65 9.40
N SER A 152 16.98 4.70 8.54
CA SER A 152 15.57 4.38 8.42
C SER A 152 15.08 3.57 9.61
N ALA A 153 13.78 3.67 9.91
CA ALA A 153 13.16 2.88 10.98
C ALA A 153 13.40 1.37 10.78
N ASP A 154 13.28 0.92 9.53
CA ASP A 154 13.56 -0.45 9.10
C ASP A 154 15.00 -0.89 9.41
N GLU A 155 15.99 -0.04 9.15
CA GLU A 155 17.41 -0.34 9.40
C GLU A 155 17.71 -0.43 10.90
N ILE A 156 17.08 0.42 11.71
CA ILE A 156 17.21 0.34 13.16
C ILE A 156 16.48 -0.90 13.70
N ALA A 157 15.28 -1.22 13.19
CA ALA A 157 14.50 -2.38 13.60
C ALA A 157 15.23 -3.71 13.34
N ASP A 158 15.87 -3.84 12.17
CA ASP A 158 16.64 -5.03 11.81
C ASP A 158 17.84 -5.28 12.75
N ASN A 159 18.44 -4.21 13.27
CA ASN A 159 19.61 -4.25 14.14
C ASN A 159 19.29 -4.12 15.63
N THR A 160 18.00 -4.11 15.99
CA THR A 160 17.55 -3.98 17.38
C THR A 160 16.92 -5.28 17.85
N GLU A 161 17.22 -5.69 19.08
CA GLU A 161 16.55 -6.82 19.72
C GLU A 161 15.08 -6.46 20.02
N MET A 162 14.18 -6.99 19.20
CA MET A 162 12.72 -6.85 19.29
C MET A 162 12.07 -8.08 18.66
N SER A 163 10.81 -8.32 18.99
CA SER A 163 10.05 -9.44 18.43
C SER A 163 9.79 -9.24 16.93
N ASP A 164 9.59 -10.34 16.20
CA ASP A 164 9.24 -10.29 14.78
C ASP A 164 7.93 -9.51 14.54
N ASP A 165 6.98 -9.58 15.48
CA ASP A 165 5.72 -8.86 15.40
C ASP A 165 5.92 -7.34 15.57
N GLU A 166 6.79 -6.91 16.49
CA GLU A 166 7.16 -5.49 16.65
C GLU A 166 7.87 -4.97 15.39
N ARG A 167 8.81 -5.73 14.81
CA ARG A 167 9.50 -5.37 13.55
C ARG A 167 8.54 -5.22 12.40
N ALA A 168 7.59 -6.14 12.29
CA ALA A 168 6.55 -6.10 11.28
C ALA A 168 5.74 -4.81 11.42
N ILE A 169 5.21 -4.49 12.60
CA ILE A 169 4.42 -3.26 12.82
C ILE A 169 5.20 -2.00 12.41
N ILE A 170 6.47 -1.91 12.80
CA ILE A 170 7.32 -0.75 12.46
C ILE A 170 7.53 -0.63 10.94
N SER A 171 7.84 -1.76 10.29
CA SER A 171 8.09 -1.76 8.85
C SER A 171 6.81 -1.48 8.06
N ALA A 172 5.69 -2.00 8.55
CA ALA A 172 4.38 -1.74 8.01
C ALA A 172 4.03 -0.24 8.05
N ASP A 173 4.24 0.38 9.22
CA ASP A 173 3.97 1.82 9.40
C ASP A 173 4.93 2.68 8.56
N SER A 174 6.23 2.37 8.58
CA SER A 174 7.29 3.07 7.82
C SER A 174 7.06 3.02 6.31
N LEU A 175 6.57 1.88 5.79
CA LEU A 175 6.33 1.67 4.37
C LEU A 175 4.90 2.02 3.93
N GLY A 176 4.01 2.32 4.89
CA GLY A 176 2.57 2.49 4.63
C GLY A 176 1.89 1.22 4.10
N VAL A 177 2.37 0.03 4.50
CA VAL A 177 1.89 -1.29 4.07
C VAL A 177 1.46 -2.10 5.28
N GLU A 178 0.19 -2.49 5.39
CA GLU A 178 -0.19 -3.39 6.50
C GLU A 178 0.31 -4.82 6.31
N LEU A 179 1.05 -5.33 7.29
CA LEU A 179 1.41 -6.75 7.38
C LEU A 179 0.32 -7.54 8.10
N ARG A 180 -0.03 -8.71 7.58
CA ARG A 180 -0.90 -9.67 8.27
C ARG A 180 -0.19 -10.20 9.53
N ALA A 181 -0.59 -9.73 10.70
CA ALA A 181 -0.13 -10.28 11.98
C ALA A 181 -0.57 -11.75 12.10
N PRO A 182 0.27 -12.65 12.67
CA PRO A 182 -0.21 -13.99 13.06
C PRO A 182 -1.26 -13.87 14.16
N GLN A 183 -2.35 -14.65 14.08
CA GLN A 183 -3.22 -14.90 15.23
C GLN A 183 -2.37 -15.47 16.37
N GLN A 184 -2.29 -14.75 17.51
CA GLN A 184 -1.67 -15.28 18.71
C GLN A 184 -2.45 -16.50 19.20
N SER A 185 -1.94 -17.69 18.91
CA SER A 185 -2.35 -18.91 19.59
C SER A 185 -1.93 -18.78 21.06
N ARG A 186 -2.89 -18.50 21.94
CA ARG A 186 -2.69 -18.59 23.40
C ARG A 186 -2.28 -20.03 23.74
N ALA A 187 -0.99 -20.24 24.01
CA ALA A 187 -0.53 -21.48 24.61
C ALA A 187 -0.81 -21.48 26.13
N PRO A 188 -1.33 -22.57 26.71
CA PRO A 188 -1.53 -22.67 28.16
C PRO A 188 -0.22 -22.86 28.95
N SER A 189 -0.29 -22.43 30.20
CA SER A 189 0.79 -22.26 31.19
C SER A 189 1.47 -23.54 31.71
N SER A 190 2.80 -23.44 31.86
CA SER A 190 3.70 -23.96 32.93
C SER A 190 3.80 -25.46 33.28
N ALA A 191 5.02 -26.04 33.11
CA ALA A 191 5.80 -26.78 34.15
C ALA A 191 7.26 -27.08 33.62
N PRO A 192 8.25 -27.52 34.43
CA PRO A 192 9.54 -26.83 34.56
C PRO A 192 10.76 -27.47 33.87
N TYR A 193 11.77 -26.63 33.68
CA TYR A 193 13.12 -26.88 33.15
C TYR A 193 13.89 -27.99 33.89
N GLN A 194 14.41 -29.00 33.18
CA GLN A 194 15.48 -29.87 33.68
C GLN A 194 16.62 -30.06 32.66
N LYS A 195 17.80 -29.63 33.13
CA LYS A 195 19.21 -29.97 32.81
C LYS A 195 19.63 -30.26 31.36
N LYS A 196 20.59 -29.43 30.93
CA LYS A 196 21.58 -29.65 29.86
C LYS A 196 22.09 -31.10 29.84
N VAL A 197 21.90 -31.76 28.71
CA VAL A 197 22.73 -32.89 28.26
C VAL A 197 23.37 -32.49 26.94
N THR A 198 24.66 -32.81 26.87
CA THR A 198 25.66 -32.49 25.87
C THR A 198 25.27 -32.75 24.42
N SER A 199 25.72 -31.85 23.55
CA SER A 199 25.60 -31.85 22.09
C SER A 199 26.06 -33.15 21.43
N ARG A 200 25.19 -33.72 20.60
CA ARG A 200 25.54 -34.62 19.49
C ARG A 200 25.09 -33.94 18.19
N PRO A 201 25.87 -33.97 17.10
CA PRO A 201 25.47 -33.31 15.85
C PRO A 201 24.20 -33.98 15.30
N PRO A 202 23.15 -33.24 14.91
CA PRO A 202 22.01 -33.85 14.26
C PRO A 202 22.38 -34.29 12.84
N GLN A 203 22.05 -35.54 12.53
CA GLN A 203 22.02 -36.07 11.17
C GLN A 203 20.88 -35.39 10.37
N PRO A 204 20.97 -35.37 9.02
CA PRO A 204 19.93 -34.76 8.19
C PRO A 204 18.58 -35.47 8.39
N VAL A 205 17.55 -34.70 8.72
CA VAL A 205 16.16 -35.19 8.80
C VAL A 205 15.51 -34.91 7.44
N GLU A 206 14.89 -35.92 6.84
CA GLU A 206 14.09 -35.76 5.62
C GLU A 206 12.91 -34.80 5.87
N PRO A 207 12.49 -34.00 4.87
CA PRO A 207 11.42 -33.02 5.05
C PRO A 207 10.09 -33.71 5.33
N VAL A 208 9.43 -33.33 6.43
CA VAL A 208 8.03 -33.67 6.71
C VAL A 208 7.15 -32.63 6.02
N ASP A 209 6.27 -33.11 5.14
CA ASP A 209 5.31 -32.31 4.39
C ASP A 209 4.22 -31.77 5.33
N LEU A 210 4.16 -30.45 5.50
CA LEU A 210 3.11 -29.74 6.24
C LEU A 210 2.11 -29.20 5.22
N PRO A 211 0.78 -29.36 5.42
CA PRO A 211 -0.21 -28.87 4.47
C PRO A 211 -0.19 -27.33 4.39
N GLU A 212 -0.08 -26.81 3.17
CA GLU A 212 -0.14 -25.37 2.87
C GLU A 212 -1.47 -24.75 3.33
N PRO A 213 -1.46 -23.51 3.85
CA PRO A 213 -2.69 -22.75 4.09
C PRO A 213 -3.43 -22.51 2.76
N PRO A 214 -4.78 -22.44 2.76
CA PRO A 214 -5.57 -22.33 1.54
C PRO A 214 -5.18 -21.08 0.76
N GLN A 215 -4.60 -21.29 -0.43
CA GLN A 215 -4.30 -20.22 -1.38
C GLN A 215 -5.63 -19.64 -1.85
N LEU A 216 -5.89 -18.37 -1.55
CA LEU A 216 -7.06 -17.65 -2.09
C LEU A 216 -6.91 -17.56 -3.60
N LYS A 217 -8.02 -17.76 -4.33
CA LYS A 217 -8.05 -17.64 -5.80
C LYS A 217 -7.53 -16.25 -6.22
N ALA A 218 -6.85 -16.20 -7.36
CA ALA A 218 -6.33 -14.97 -7.96
C ALA A 218 -6.77 -14.79 -9.43
N GLU A 219 -7.70 -15.62 -9.87
CA GLU A 219 -8.24 -15.62 -11.24
C GLU A 219 -9.41 -14.63 -11.36
N PRO A 220 -9.67 -14.10 -12.57
CA PRO A 220 -10.84 -13.29 -12.82
C PRO A 220 -12.15 -13.98 -12.43
N LEU A 221 -13.10 -13.22 -11.91
CA LEU A 221 -14.42 -13.74 -11.57
C LEU A 221 -15.20 -14.21 -12.81
N TYR A 222 -14.98 -13.52 -13.94
CA TYR A 222 -15.66 -13.77 -15.20
C TYR A 222 -14.63 -13.91 -16.32
N GLU A 223 -14.89 -14.83 -17.24
CA GLU A 223 -14.12 -14.99 -18.49
C GLU A 223 -15.05 -14.73 -19.67
N PHE A 224 -14.72 -13.74 -20.51
CA PHE A 224 -15.55 -13.30 -21.64
C PHE A 224 -15.14 -13.98 -22.94
N THR A 225 -15.22 -15.31 -23.02
CA THR A 225 -14.64 -16.04 -24.18
C THR A 225 -15.42 -15.82 -25.47
N ASN A 226 -16.71 -15.50 -25.38
CA ASN A 226 -17.58 -15.27 -26.53
C ASN A 226 -18.80 -14.39 -26.15
N GLU A 227 -19.55 -13.96 -27.15
CA GLU A 227 -20.76 -13.12 -26.98
C GLU A 227 -21.82 -13.77 -26.05
N SER A 228 -21.98 -15.09 -26.10
CA SER A 228 -22.95 -15.79 -25.24
C SER A 228 -22.58 -15.68 -23.76
N ASP A 229 -21.28 -15.77 -23.43
CA ASP A 229 -20.79 -15.62 -22.05
C ASP A 229 -21.04 -14.19 -21.56
N PHE A 230 -20.75 -13.19 -22.41
CA PHE A 230 -21.03 -11.79 -22.10
C PHE A 230 -22.51 -11.55 -21.76
N TRP A 231 -23.44 -12.06 -22.58
CA TRP A 231 -24.87 -11.90 -22.31
C TRP A 231 -25.34 -12.71 -21.09
N GLY A 232 -24.70 -13.84 -20.80
CA GLY A 232 -24.93 -14.60 -19.56
C GLY A 232 -24.57 -13.79 -18.33
N ILE A 233 -23.38 -13.16 -18.33
CA ILE A 233 -22.93 -12.31 -17.22
C ILE A 233 -23.82 -11.07 -17.05
N VAL A 234 -24.25 -10.45 -18.14
CA VAL A 234 -25.23 -9.33 -18.11
C VAL A 234 -26.54 -9.76 -17.44
N GLU A 235 -27.01 -10.96 -17.74
CA GLU A 235 -28.24 -11.54 -17.18
C GLU A 235 -28.09 -11.87 -15.69
N ASP A 236 -26.96 -12.46 -15.27
CA ASP A 236 -26.63 -12.72 -13.86
C ASP A 236 -26.61 -11.45 -13.01
N HIS A 237 -26.28 -10.31 -13.63
CA HIS A 237 -26.31 -8.99 -13.01
C HIS A 237 -27.69 -8.33 -13.00
N ASN A 238 -28.73 -8.99 -13.51
CA ASN A 238 -30.06 -8.43 -13.75
C ASN A 238 -30.01 -7.11 -14.57
N ILE A 239 -29.08 -7.01 -15.52
CA ILE A 239 -28.96 -5.84 -16.40
C ILE A 239 -29.82 -6.06 -17.65
N ASN A 240 -30.60 -5.04 -18.02
CA ASN A 240 -31.49 -5.11 -19.17
C ASN A 240 -30.70 -5.10 -20.50
N LYS A 241 -30.99 -6.04 -21.41
CA LYS A 241 -30.27 -6.20 -22.69
C LYS A 241 -30.43 -5.00 -23.63
N GLU A 242 -31.59 -4.36 -23.65
CA GLU A 242 -31.82 -3.14 -24.43
C GLU A 242 -31.00 -1.94 -23.92
N GLU A 243 -30.77 -1.85 -22.60
CA GLU A 243 -29.89 -0.83 -22.00
C GLU A 243 -28.45 -0.99 -22.49
N VAL A 244 -27.92 -2.23 -22.46
CA VAL A 244 -26.56 -2.55 -22.93
C VAL A 244 -26.40 -2.25 -24.42
N ASN A 245 -27.36 -2.69 -25.25
CA ASN A 245 -27.34 -2.40 -26.68
C ASN A 245 -27.41 -0.88 -26.98
N SER A 246 -28.14 -0.13 -26.17
CA SER A 246 -28.18 1.33 -26.27
C SER A 246 -26.84 1.97 -25.92
N VAL A 247 -26.14 1.46 -24.91
CA VAL A 247 -24.77 1.88 -24.55
C VAL A 247 -23.79 1.59 -25.70
N ALA A 248 -23.79 0.36 -26.24
CA ALA A 248 -22.92 -0.03 -27.35
C ALA A 248 -23.11 0.89 -28.56
N LYS A 249 -24.37 1.15 -28.94
CA LYS A 249 -24.71 2.07 -30.02
C LYS A 249 -24.22 3.50 -29.77
N ARG A 250 -24.27 3.99 -28.52
CA ARG A 250 -23.77 5.33 -28.17
C ARG A 250 -22.25 5.42 -28.25
N GLN A 251 -21.54 4.34 -27.90
CA GLN A 251 -20.08 4.26 -28.04
C GLN A 251 -19.62 3.98 -29.48
N GLY A 252 -20.54 3.63 -30.38
CA GLY A 252 -20.23 3.28 -31.76
C GLY A 252 -19.66 1.87 -31.90
N GLU A 253 -19.88 1.03 -30.90
CA GLU A 253 -19.34 -0.32 -30.80
C GLU A 253 -20.41 -1.38 -31.13
N GLN A 254 -19.97 -2.55 -31.62
CA GLN A 254 -20.83 -3.72 -31.82
C GLN A 254 -20.29 -4.90 -31.00
N ILE A 255 -21.10 -5.40 -30.08
CA ILE A 255 -20.70 -6.46 -29.13
C ILE A 255 -20.31 -7.75 -29.88
N ALA A 256 -21.00 -8.07 -30.98
CA ALA A 256 -20.72 -9.25 -31.80
C ALA A 256 -19.34 -9.23 -32.48
N ASP A 257 -18.73 -8.05 -32.63
CA ASP A 257 -17.42 -7.87 -33.28
C ASP A 257 -16.26 -7.84 -32.27
N MET A 258 -16.53 -7.82 -30.97
CA MET A 258 -15.52 -7.70 -29.91
C MET A 258 -14.82 -9.03 -29.61
N ASN A 259 -13.52 -8.97 -29.35
CA ASN A 259 -12.77 -10.09 -28.78
C ASN A 259 -12.92 -10.17 -27.24
N SER A 260 -12.33 -11.19 -26.62
CA SER A 260 -12.45 -11.45 -25.17
C SER A 260 -12.04 -10.26 -24.30
N ASP A 261 -10.92 -9.62 -24.61
CA ASP A 261 -10.39 -8.49 -23.82
C ASP A 261 -11.26 -7.23 -24.03
N GLU A 262 -11.76 -7.04 -25.25
CA GLU A 262 -12.68 -5.94 -25.60
C GLU A 262 -14.03 -6.09 -24.91
N LEU A 263 -14.57 -7.32 -24.83
CA LEU A 263 -15.80 -7.63 -24.11
C LEU A 263 -15.66 -7.34 -22.61
N GLU A 264 -14.56 -7.76 -21.99
CA GLU A 264 -14.29 -7.49 -20.57
C GLU A 264 -14.15 -5.99 -20.32
N ALA A 265 -13.33 -5.30 -21.12
CA ALA A 265 -13.13 -3.86 -20.99
C ALA A 265 -14.45 -3.10 -21.20
N PHE A 266 -15.25 -3.47 -22.21
CA PHE A 266 -16.54 -2.86 -22.46
C PHE A 266 -17.51 -3.08 -21.29
N PHE A 267 -17.53 -4.29 -20.73
CA PHE A 267 -18.38 -4.63 -19.60
C PHE A 267 -18.05 -3.77 -18.38
N TYR A 268 -16.80 -3.77 -17.92
CA TYR A 268 -16.43 -3.06 -16.70
C TYR A 268 -16.42 -1.53 -16.88
N LYS A 269 -16.12 -1.05 -18.09
CA LYS A 269 -16.09 0.39 -18.35
C LYS A 269 -17.47 1.02 -18.49
N TYR A 270 -18.39 0.35 -19.19
CA TYR A 270 -19.65 0.97 -19.61
C TYR A 270 -20.90 0.24 -19.13
N VAL A 271 -20.80 -1.06 -18.82
CA VAL A 271 -21.96 -1.90 -18.55
C VAL A 271 -22.15 -2.19 -17.07
N ILE A 272 -21.11 -2.38 -16.26
CA ILE A 272 -21.31 -2.82 -14.87
C ILE A 272 -21.90 -1.72 -13.96
N HIS A 273 -21.51 -0.46 -14.19
CA HIS A 273 -21.91 0.70 -13.39
C HIS A 273 -23.24 1.27 -13.88
N ARG A 274 -24.26 1.27 -13.03
CA ARG A 274 -25.58 1.84 -13.35
C ARG A 274 -25.47 3.31 -13.69
N THR A 275 -24.67 4.06 -12.94
CA THR A 275 -24.44 5.49 -13.14
C THR A 275 -23.87 5.78 -14.53
N VAL A 276 -22.99 4.91 -15.05
CA VAL A 276 -22.43 5.03 -16.39
C VAL A 276 -23.45 4.63 -17.46
N ARG A 277 -24.11 3.48 -17.29
CA ARG A 277 -25.12 2.98 -18.26
C ARG A 277 -26.25 3.98 -18.51
N GLN A 278 -26.70 4.66 -17.45
CA GLN A 278 -27.84 5.60 -17.50
C GLN A 278 -27.44 7.01 -17.91
N SER A 279 -26.14 7.31 -17.98
CA SER A 279 -25.65 8.63 -18.37
C SER A 279 -25.53 8.77 -19.89
N TRP A 280 -26.36 9.65 -20.46
CA TRP A 280 -26.35 9.93 -21.90
C TRP A 280 -25.13 10.75 -22.35
N SER A 281 -24.50 11.46 -21.41
CA SER A 281 -23.35 12.33 -21.61
C SER A 281 -22.15 11.86 -20.80
N HIS A 282 -21.97 10.54 -20.69
CA HIS A 282 -20.85 9.97 -19.95
C HIS A 282 -19.52 10.43 -20.56
N VAL A 283 -18.61 10.89 -19.70
CA VAL A 283 -17.24 11.22 -20.04
C VAL A 283 -16.36 10.17 -19.39
N GLU A 284 -15.53 9.48 -20.18
CA GLU A 284 -14.70 8.39 -19.68
C GLU A 284 -13.81 8.82 -18.51
N GLN A 285 -12.97 9.85 -18.71
CA GLN A 285 -12.10 10.38 -17.66
C GLN A 285 -12.77 11.56 -16.92
N TRP A 286 -14.02 11.39 -16.51
CA TRP A 286 -14.81 12.45 -15.86
C TRP A 286 -14.12 13.03 -14.62
N TRP A 287 -13.32 12.24 -13.89
CA TRP A 287 -12.55 12.69 -12.72
C TRP A 287 -11.40 13.67 -13.05
N LYS A 288 -11.12 13.91 -14.34
CA LYS A 288 -10.18 14.95 -14.83
C LYS A 288 -10.90 16.09 -15.54
N ASP A 289 -12.24 16.11 -15.55
CA ASP A 289 -12.99 17.15 -16.23
C ASP A 289 -12.73 18.53 -15.59
N PRO A 290 -12.53 19.60 -16.36
CA PRO A 290 -12.27 20.93 -15.80
C PRO A 290 -13.46 21.52 -15.02
N ARG A 291 -14.67 20.95 -15.14
CA ARG A 291 -15.88 21.45 -14.49
C ARG A 291 -16.06 20.78 -13.12
N GLU A 292 -15.74 21.49 -12.04
CA GLU A 292 -15.86 20.96 -10.67
C GLU A 292 -17.29 20.50 -10.33
N ASP A 293 -18.32 21.27 -10.70
CA ASP A 293 -19.73 20.89 -10.47
C ASP A 293 -20.12 19.58 -11.16
N PHE A 294 -19.50 19.26 -12.30
CA PHE A 294 -19.75 18.02 -13.03
C PHE A 294 -19.08 16.83 -12.35
N ILE A 295 -17.84 17.01 -11.86
CA ILE A 295 -17.13 16.02 -11.06
C ILE A 295 -17.93 15.70 -9.79
N LEU A 296 -18.36 16.73 -9.05
CA LEU A 296 -19.12 16.56 -7.80
C LEU A 296 -20.43 15.82 -8.04
N LYS A 297 -21.22 16.21 -9.04
CA LYS A 297 -22.48 15.51 -9.36
C LYS A 297 -22.27 14.05 -9.76
N THR A 298 -21.18 13.76 -10.47
CA THR A 298 -20.85 12.40 -10.88
C THR A 298 -20.34 11.59 -9.68
N HIS A 299 -19.57 12.21 -8.80
CA HIS A 299 -19.15 11.63 -7.53
C HIS A 299 -20.36 11.29 -6.64
N ASP A 300 -21.29 12.22 -6.45
CA ASP A 300 -22.51 11.99 -5.65
C ASP A 300 -23.33 10.82 -6.22
N ALA A 301 -23.48 10.75 -7.54
CA ALA A 301 -24.17 9.63 -8.19
C ALA A 301 -23.43 8.29 -8.01
N MET A 302 -22.09 8.29 -8.10
CA MET A 302 -21.27 7.11 -7.84
C MET A 302 -21.30 6.70 -6.38
N ALA A 303 -21.35 7.63 -5.42
CA ALA A 303 -21.44 7.34 -3.99
C ALA A 303 -22.83 6.78 -3.62
N LEU A 304 -23.89 7.18 -4.31
CA LEU A 304 -25.20 6.54 -4.17
C LEU A 304 -25.20 5.08 -4.63
N GLU A 305 -24.42 4.75 -5.66
CA GLU A 305 -24.25 3.38 -6.15
C GLU A 305 -23.28 2.57 -5.28
N TYR A 306 -22.19 3.21 -4.83
CA TYR A 306 -21.12 2.62 -4.04
C TYR A 306 -20.87 3.46 -2.77
N PRO A 307 -21.65 3.28 -1.69
CA PRO A 307 -21.54 4.13 -0.50
C PRO A 307 -20.16 4.15 0.16
N ILE A 308 -19.35 3.10 -0.05
CA ILE A 308 -18.03 2.99 0.57
C ILE A 308 -17.00 3.99 0.03
N ILE A 309 -17.26 4.63 -1.12
CA ILE A 309 -16.38 5.65 -1.72
C ILE A 309 -16.87 7.08 -1.48
N GLU A 310 -17.89 7.30 -0.65
CA GLU A 310 -18.42 8.64 -0.32
C GLU A 310 -17.33 9.62 0.14
N ASP A 311 -16.41 9.16 0.99
CA ASP A 311 -15.28 9.98 1.49
C ASP A 311 -14.02 9.89 0.60
N ALA A 312 -14.06 9.14 -0.50
CA ALA A 312 -12.91 8.90 -1.35
C ALA A 312 -12.83 9.94 -2.49
N PRO A 313 -11.65 10.55 -2.75
CA PRO A 313 -11.54 11.55 -3.80
C PRO A 313 -11.74 10.91 -5.19
N PRO A 314 -12.52 11.53 -6.11
CA PRO A 314 -12.73 11.04 -7.48
C PRO A 314 -11.45 10.71 -8.26
N SER A 315 -10.38 11.46 -8.03
CA SER A 315 -9.07 11.22 -8.65
C SER A 315 -8.41 9.92 -8.21
N PHE A 316 -8.81 9.36 -7.07
CA PHE A 316 -8.30 8.09 -6.55
C PHE A 316 -9.02 6.89 -7.16
N TYR A 317 -10.36 6.87 -7.10
CA TYR A 317 -11.14 5.70 -7.52
C TYR A 317 -11.56 5.75 -8.99
N GLY A 318 -11.74 6.94 -9.57
CA GLY A 318 -12.14 7.13 -10.97
C GLY A 318 -11.30 6.30 -11.97
N PRO A 319 -9.96 6.40 -11.95
CA PRO A 319 -9.10 5.57 -12.80
C PRO A 319 -9.23 4.06 -12.59
N ARG A 320 -9.70 3.63 -11.41
CA ARG A 320 -9.78 2.23 -11.00
C ARG A 320 -11.14 1.60 -11.31
N LEU A 321 -12.15 2.39 -11.67
CA LEU A 321 -13.47 1.88 -12.07
C LEU A 321 -13.45 1.15 -13.42
N HIS A 322 -12.32 1.08 -14.10
CA HIS A 322 -12.16 0.28 -15.32
C HIS A 322 -11.49 -1.07 -15.05
N GLU A 323 -11.05 -1.30 -13.81
CA GLU A 323 -10.25 -2.47 -13.43
C GLU A 323 -11.16 -3.54 -12.82
N PRO A 324 -11.27 -4.73 -13.44
CA PRO A 324 -12.23 -5.77 -13.04
C PRO A 324 -12.18 -6.13 -11.55
N ALA A 325 -10.98 -6.40 -11.04
CA ALA A 325 -10.79 -6.81 -9.65
C ALA A 325 -11.21 -5.72 -8.66
N PHE A 326 -10.90 -4.45 -8.95
CA PHE A 326 -11.33 -3.32 -8.13
C PHE A 326 -12.85 -3.15 -8.13
N VAL A 327 -13.48 -3.25 -9.30
CA VAL A 327 -14.94 -3.10 -9.41
C VAL A 327 -15.66 -4.20 -8.65
N GLU A 328 -15.23 -5.45 -8.78
CA GLU A 328 -15.84 -6.56 -8.07
C GLU A 328 -15.59 -6.50 -6.56
N ALA A 329 -14.39 -6.11 -6.13
CA ALA A 329 -14.12 -5.86 -4.71
C ALA A 329 -15.01 -4.72 -4.18
N LEU A 330 -15.20 -3.65 -4.95
CA LEU A 330 -16.05 -2.52 -4.58
C LEU A 330 -17.52 -2.92 -4.43
N ARG A 331 -18.04 -3.70 -5.38
CA ARG A 331 -19.40 -4.27 -5.33
C ARG A 331 -19.57 -5.19 -4.13
N GLN A 332 -18.61 -6.08 -3.88
CA GLN A 332 -18.63 -6.98 -2.74
C GLN A 332 -18.58 -6.20 -1.41
N ALA A 333 -17.70 -5.20 -1.32
CA ALA A 333 -17.61 -4.34 -0.14
C ALA A 333 -18.93 -3.62 0.18
N CYS A 334 -19.68 -3.20 -0.84
CA CYS A 334 -20.98 -2.54 -0.66
C CYS A 334 -22.11 -3.52 -0.28
N SER A 335 -21.97 -4.82 -0.56
CA SER A 335 -22.95 -5.84 -0.19
C SER A 335 -22.73 -6.41 1.21
N MET A 336 -21.60 -6.08 1.86
CA MET A 336 -21.21 -6.64 3.15
C MET A 336 -21.89 -5.97 4.35
N ASN A 337 -22.04 -6.76 5.42
CA ASN A 337 -22.60 -6.29 6.69
C ASN A 337 -21.75 -5.16 7.31
N GLU A 338 -22.40 -4.22 8.00
CA GLU A 338 -21.74 -3.08 8.68
C GLU A 338 -20.60 -3.49 9.63
N LYS A 339 -20.65 -4.68 10.23
CA LYS A 339 -19.55 -5.21 11.07
C LYS A 339 -18.21 -5.31 10.33
N HIS A 340 -18.23 -5.44 9.00
CA HIS A 340 -17.04 -5.54 8.15
C HIS A 340 -16.69 -4.24 7.44
N LYS A 341 -17.44 -3.15 7.67
CA LYS A 341 -17.28 -1.89 6.93
C LYS A 341 -15.86 -1.32 7.00
N ALA A 342 -15.23 -1.33 8.18
CA ALA A 342 -13.86 -0.87 8.35
C ALA A 342 -12.87 -1.68 7.50
N GLU A 343 -13.07 -2.99 7.45
CA GLU A 343 -12.22 -3.90 6.66
C GLU A 343 -12.45 -3.74 5.16
N CYS A 344 -13.71 -3.56 4.75
CA CYS A 344 -14.07 -3.25 3.38
C CYS A 344 -13.43 -1.93 2.92
N GLN A 345 -13.52 -0.87 3.74
CA GLN A 345 -12.93 0.43 3.44
C GLN A 345 -11.41 0.33 3.31
N ARG A 346 -10.78 -0.47 4.19
CA ARG A 346 -9.34 -0.75 4.15
C ARG A 346 -8.95 -1.47 2.86
N VAL A 347 -9.68 -2.51 2.46
CA VAL A 347 -9.42 -3.23 1.21
C VAL A 347 -9.56 -2.30 0.01
N ILE A 348 -10.66 -1.57 -0.13
CA ILE A 348 -10.87 -0.65 -1.26
C ILE A 348 -9.81 0.46 -1.31
N ARG A 349 -9.37 0.97 -0.16
CA ARG A 349 -8.37 2.03 -0.10
C ARG A 349 -6.98 1.57 -0.53
N TYR A 350 -6.59 0.35 -0.17
CA TYR A 350 -5.20 -0.11 -0.29
C TYR A 350 -4.99 -1.24 -1.30
N MET A 351 -6.05 -1.85 -1.83
CA MET A 351 -5.90 -2.85 -2.88
C MET A 351 -5.25 -2.23 -4.12
N ARG A 352 -4.42 -3.03 -4.81
CA ARG A 352 -4.11 -2.75 -6.21
C ARG A 352 -5.36 -2.98 -7.03
N SER A 353 -5.52 -2.22 -8.11
CA SER A 353 -6.75 -2.26 -8.90
C SER A 353 -6.94 -3.59 -9.65
N ASP A 354 -5.86 -4.31 -9.91
CA ASP A 354 -5.81 -5.60 -10.62
C ASP A 354 -5.75 -6.83 -9.68
N ASP A 355 -5.84 -6.64 -8.37
CA ASP A 355 -5.63 -7.72 -7.39
C ASP A 355 -6.92 -8.47 -7.03
N TRP A 356 -7.20 -9.54 -7.77
CA TRP A 356 -8.35 -10.44 -7.53
C TRP A 356 -8.33 -11.12 -6.17
N SER A 357 -7.16 -11.30 -5.55
CA SER A 357 -7.08 -11.94 -4.22
C SER A 357 -7.83 -11.13 -3.16
N LYS A 358 -7.95 -9.80 -3.36
CA LYS A 358 -8.67 -8.88 -2.47
C LYS A 358 -10.17 -8.99 -2.60
N TYR A 359 -10.67 -9.23 -3.81
CA TYR A 359 -12.07 -9.59 -4.00
C TYR A 359 -12.39 -10.88 -3.25
N TYR A 360 -11.61 -11.95 -3.43
CA TYR A 360 -11.86 -13.22 -2.74
C TYR A 360 -11.66 -13.14 -1.22
N GLU A 361 -10.76 -12.29 -0.73
CA GLU A 361 -10.63 -11.97 0.69
C GLU A 361 -11.95 -11.43 1.26
N LEU A 362 -12.61 -10.50 0.57
CA LEU A 362 -13.91 -9.97 0.96
C LEU A 362 -15.04 -11.02 0.86
N VAL A 363 -15.00 -11.89 -0.16
CA VAL A 363 -15.96 -13.00 -0.31
C VAL A 363 -15.86 -13.99 0.85
N GLU A 364 -14.65 -14.39 1.24
CA GLU A 364 -14.46 -15.28 2.40
C GLU A 364 -14.85 -14.59 3.70
N LEU A 365 -14.52 -13.31 3.86
CA LEU A 365 -14.91 -12.53 5.03
C LEU A 365 -16.44 -12.43 5.16
N ALA A 366 -17.17 -12.33 4.05
CA ALA A 366 -18.63 -12.30 4.05
C ALA A 366 -19.29 -13.59 4.59
N LYS A 367 -18.57 -14.72 4.61
CA LYS A 367 -19.05 -15.99 5.18
C LYS A 367 -18.95 -16.04 6.71
N THR A 368 -18.22 -15.11 7.33
CA THR A 368 -18.05 -14.97 8.78
C THR A 368 -19.02 -13.96 9.37
#